data_AF-P61573-F1
#
_entry.id   AF-P61573-F1
#
_cell.length_a   1.000
_cell.length_b   1.000
_cell.length_c   1.000
_cell.angle_alpha   90.00
_cell.angle_beta   90.00
_cell.angle_gamma   90.00
#
_symmetry.space_group_name_H-M   'P 1'
#
loop_
_entity.id
_entity.type
_entity.pdbx_description
1 polymer ?
#
loop_
_entity_poly.entity_id
_entity_poly.type
_entity_poly.pdbx_seq_one_letter_code
_entity_poly.pdbx_strand_id
1 'polypeptide(L)'
;MNPSEMQRKAPPRRRRHRNRAPLTHKMNKMVTSEEQMKLPSTKKAEPPTWAQLKKLTQLATKYLENTKVTQTPESMLLAALMIVSMVSAGVPNSSEETATIENGP
;
A
#
# COMPACT_ATOMS: atom_id res chain seq x y z
N MET A 1 -30.82 59.22 56.25
CA MET A 1 -31.20 57.92 55.64
C MET A 1 -31.03 58.04 54.13
N ASN A 2 -30.17 57.24 53.49
CA ASN A 2 -29.79 57.38 52.08
C ASN A 2 -30.55 56.34 51.21
N PRO A 3 -31.27 56.74 50.14
CA PRO A 3 -32.10 55.83 49.34
C PRO A 3 -31.35 54.73 48.56
N SER A 4 -30.03 54.83 48.42
CA SER A 4 -29.22 53.88 47.63
C SER A 4 -29.19 52.45 48.22
N GLU A 5 -29.49 52.28 49.52
CA GLU A 5 -29.52 50.96 50.16
C GLU A 5 -30.73 50.09 49.77
N MET A 6 -31.77 50.68 49.16
CA MET A 6 -32.98 49.95 48.77
C MET A 6 -32.87 49.22 47.43
N GLN A 7 -31.68 49.16 46.81
CA GLN A 7 -31.50 48.47 45.54
C GLN A 7 -31.58 46.94 45.73
N ARG A 8 -32.82 46.46 45.66
CA ARG A 8 -33.29 45.07 45.72
C ARG A 8 -32.38 44.15 44.89
N LYS A 9 -31.65 43.25 45.55
CA LYS A 9 -30.89 42.17 44.90
C LYS A 9 -31.85 41.32 44.05
N ALA A 10 -31.68 41.33 42.74
CA ALA A 10 -32.53 40.58 41.82
C ALA A 10 -32.34 39.05 41.98
N PRO A 11 -33.39 38.22 41.81
CA PRO A 11 -33.31 36.79 42.07
C PRO A 11 -32.31 36.03 41.17
N PRO A 12 -31.55 35.06 41.71
CA PRO A 12 -30.54 34.30 40.97
C PRO A 12 -31.12 33.55 39.76
N ARG A 13 -30.73 33.96 38.56
CA ARG A 13 -31.10 33.30 37.30
C ARG A 13 -30.64 31.84 37.33
N ARG A 14 -31.58 30.90 37.44
CA ARG A 14 -31.37 29.45 37.29
C ARG A 14 -30.59 29.16 35.99
N ARG A 15 -29.34 28.69 36.13
CA ARG A 15 -28.51 28.20 35.02
C ARG A 15 -29.15 26.95 34.44
N ARG A 16 -29.80 27.08 33.28
CA ARG A 16 -30.24 25.90 32.51
C ARG A 16 -29.00 25.23 31.94
N HIS A 17 -28.64 24.05 32.47
CA HIS A 17 -27.58 23.19 31.94
C HIS A 17 -27.96 22.64 30.56
N ARG A 18 -27.82 23.47 29.52
CA ARG A 18 -27.92 23.04 28.12
C ARG A 18 -26.58 22.47 27.66
N ASN A 19 -26.21 21.30 28.18
CA ASN A 19 -25.00 20.58 27.74
C ASN A 19 -25.32 19.39 26.82
N ARG A 20 -26.50 19.36 26.19
CA ARG A 20 -26.78 18.41 25.09
C ARG A 20 -26.20 18.99 23.80
N ALA A 21 -24.87 18.98 23.69
CA ALA A 21 -24.20 19.32 22.45
C ALA A 21 -24.64 18.31 21.36
N PRO A 22 -25.08 18.77 20.18
CA PRO A 22 -25.54 17.88 19.11
C PRO A 22 -24.45 16.86 18.74
N LEU A 23 -24.84 15.58 18.69
CA LEU A 23 -23.97 14.47 18.25
C LEU A 23 -23.29 14.78 16.90
N THR A 24 -23.97 15.57 16.06
CA THR A 24 -23.48 16.05 14.76
C THR A 24 -22.15 16.79 14.85
N HIS A 25 -21.93 17.61 15.89
CA HIS A 25 -20.66 18.31 16.06
C HIS A 25 -19.49 17.36 16.35
N LYS A 26 -19.75 16.20 16.99
CA LYS A 26 -18.70 15.18 17.19
C LYS A 26 -18.38 14.43 15.90
N MET A 27 -19.38 14.10 15.10
CA MET A 27 -19.17 13.44 13.81
C MET A 27 -18.38 14.32 12.83
N ASN A 28 -18.69 15.63 12.79
CA ASN A 28 -17.98 16.57 11.92
C ASN A 28 -16.48 16.65 12.26
N LYS A 29 -16.11 16.57 13.55
CA LYS A 29 -14.70 16.56 13.96
C LYS A 29 -13.94 15.30 13.50
N MET A 30 -14.62 14.15 13.46
CA MET A 30 -14.02 12.90 13.01
C MET A 30 -13.76 12.91 11.50
N VAL A 31 -14.72 13.40 10.71
CA VAL A 31 -14.55 13.55 9.24
C VAL A 31 -13.40 14.51 8.91
N THR A 32 -13.27 15.63 9.62
CA THR A 32 -12.13 16.55 9.39
C THR A 32 -10.78 15.96 9.82
N SER A 33 -10.76 14.96 10.70
CA SER A 33 -9.50 14.29 11.08
C SER A 33 -9.03 13.28 10.04
N GLU A 34 -9.95 12.69 9.27
CA GLU A 34 -9.62 11.77 8.19
C GLU A 34 -8.89 12.51 7.04
N GLU A 35 -9.33 13.73 6.71
CA GLU A 35 -8.64 14.58 5.72
C GLU A 35 -7.22 15.00 6.16
N GLN A 36 -6.97 15.09 7.47
CA GLN A 36 -5.67 15.49 8.02
C GLN A 36 -4.72 14.33 8.31
N MET A 37 -5.18 13.07 8.24
CA MET A 37 -4.29 11.92 8.20
C MET A 37 -3.59 11.88 6.84
N LYS A 38 -2.63 12.79 6.63
CA LYS A 38 -1.64 12.70 5.57
C LYS A 38 -0.94 11.36 5.76
N LEU A 39 -1.41 10.35 5.03
CA LEU A 39 -0.77 9.05 4.96
C LEU A 39 0.69 9.30 4.60
N PRO A 40 1.64 8.60 5.25
CA PRO A 40 3.04 8.70 4.86
C PRO A 40 3.13 8.48 3.35
N SER A 41 3.88 9.32 2.65
CA SER A 41 4.02 9.24 1.20
C SER A 41 4.66 7.91 0.83
N THR A 42 3.84 6.88 0.63
CA THR A 42 4.29 5.56 0.22
C THR A 42 4.72 5.64 -1.22
N LYS A 43 5.95 5.21 -1.53
CA LYS A 43 6.39 5.06 -2.91
C LYS A 43 5.44 4.11 -3.63
N LYS A 44 4.96 4.51 -4.80
CA LYS A 44 4.17 3.61 -5.66
C LYS A 44 5.13 2.58 -6.25
N ALA A 45 4.79 1.30 -6.12
CA ALA A 45 5.49 0.26 -6.87
C ALA A 45 5.11 0.40 -8.34
N GLU A 46 6.11 0.39 -9.22
CA GLU A 46 5.86 0.35 -10.67
C GLU A 46 5.29 -1.03 -11.03
N PRO A 47 4.16 -1.09 -11.77
CA PRO A 47 3.60 -2.36 -12.17
C PRO A 47 4.55 -3.07 -13.15
N PRO A 48 4.59 -4.42 -13.15
CA PRO A 48 5.42 -5.15 -14.07
C PRO A 48 4.97 -4.94 -15.52
N THR A 49 5.93 -4.73 -16.42
CA THR A 49 5.67 -4.54 -17.85
C THR A 49 5.34 -5.87 -18.51
N TRP A 50 4.41 -5.87 -19.48
CA TRP A 50 4.07 -7.07 -20.27
C TRP A 50 5.30 -7.79 -20.87
N ALA A 51 6.31 -7.03 -21.30
CA ALA A 51 7.57 -7.59 -21.79
C ALA A 51 8.36 -8.38 -20.70
N GLN A 52 8.33 -7.92 -19.45
CA GLN A 52 8.97 -8.61 -18.33
C GLN A 52 8.23 -9.93 -18.02
N LEU A 53 6.90 -9.90 -18.02
CA LEU A 53 6.08 -11.10 -17.85
C LEU A 53 6.36 -12.12 -18.95
N LYS A 54 6.43 -11.68 -20.22
CA LYS A 54 6.76 -12.56 -21.34
C LYS A 54 8.15 -13.21 -21.20
N LYS A 55 9.16 -12.44 -20.80
CA LYS A 55 10.52 -12.96 -20.52
C LYS A 55 10.50 -13.98 -19.38
N LEU A 56 9.78 -13.70 -18.30
CA LEU A 56 9.65 -14.62 -17.17
C LEU A 56 9.00 -15.94 -17.58
N THR A 57 7.90 -15.89 -18.34
CA THR A 57 7.25 -17.10 -18.86
C THR A 57 8.21 -17.91 -19.73
N GLN A 58 8.94 -17.27 -20.64
CA GLN A 58 9.93 -17.95 -21.49
C GLN A 58 11.02 -18.64 -20.67
N LEU A 59 11.52 -17.97 -19.61
CA LEU A 59 12.52 -18.56 -18.72
C LEU A 59 11.94 -19.75 -17.93
N ALA A 60 10.70 -19.64 -17.44
CA ALA A 60 10.03 -20.73 -16.75
C ALA A 60 9.83 -21.94 -17.67
N THR A 61 9.39 -21.73 -18.92
CA THR A 61 9.26 -22.77 -19.94
C THR A 61 10.60 -23.44 -20.22
N LYS A 62 11.67 -22.66 -20.48
CA LYS A 62 13.02 -23.18 -20.68
C LYS A 62 13.53 -23.97 -19.48
N TYR A 63 13.24 -23.53 -18.26
CA TYR A 63 13.61 -24.25 -17.05
C TYR A 63 12.89 -25.61 -16.99
N LEU A 64 11.59 -25.65 -17.28
CA LEU A 64 10.85 -26.91 -17.26
C LEU A 64 11.18 -27.85 -18.43
N GLU A 65 11.53 -27.35 -19.61
CA GLU A 65 11.95 -28.21 -20.73
C GLU A 65 13.15 -29.10 -20.38
N ASN A 66 14.05 -28.61 -19.54
CA ASN A 66 15.20 -29.38 -19.05
C ASN A 66 14.82 -30.38 -17.95
N THR A 67 13.65 -30.20 -17.34
CA THR A 67 13.12 -31.10 -16.32
C THR A 67 12.15 -32.08 -16.96
N LYS A 68 12.16 -33.37 -16.57
CA LYS A 68 11.18 -34.36 -17.07
C LYS A 68 9.78 -34.17 -16.47
N VAL A 69 9.47 -32.96 -15.98
CA VAL A 69 8.21 -32.62 -15.33
C VAL A 69 7.20 -32.23 -16.40
N THR A 70 5.96 -32.72 -16.28
CA THR A 70 4.87 -32.30 -17.16
C THR A 70 4.65 -30.79 -17.05
N GLN A 71 4.63 -30.10 -18.19
CA GLN A 71 4.32 -28.68 -18.25
C GLN A 71 2.83 -28.50 -17.93
N THR A 72 2.56 -27.97 -16.75
CA THR A 72 1.23 -27.60 -16.27
C THR A 72 1.26 -26.14 -15.82
N PRO A 73 0.12 -25.45 -15.73
CA PRO A 73 0.08 -24.08 -15.21
C PRO A 73 0.68 -23.96 -13.80
N GLU A 74 0.51 -24.99 -12.97
CA GLU A 74 1.07 -25.05 -11.62
C GLU A 74 2.60 -25.18 -11.64
N SER A 75 3.15 -26.10 -12.43
CA SER A 75 4.61 -26.26 -12.54
C SER A 75 5.27 -25.02 -13.17
N MET A 76 4.61 -24.37 -14.13
CA MET A 76 5.03 -23.06 -14.68
C MET A 76 5.06 -21.97 -13.61
N LEU A 77 4.03 -21.89 -12.76
CA LEU A 77 3.98 -20.90 -11.69
C LEU A 77 5.10 -21.13 -10.67
N LEU A 78 5.34 -22.38 -10.27
CA LEU A 78 6.43 -22.73 -9.36
C LEU A 78 7.80 -22.36 -9.95
N ALA A 79 8.06 -22.69 -11.21
CA ALA A 79 9.29 -22.31 -11.90
C ALA A 79 9.46 -20.79 -11.97
N ALA A 80 8.40 -20.05 -12.29
CA ALA A 80 8.41 -18.59 -12.30
C ALA A 80 8.74 -18.00 -10.92
N LEU A 81 8.13 -18.53 -9.84
CA LEU A 81 8.42 -18.11 -8.47
C LEU A 81 9.87 -18.40 -8.07
N MET A 82 10.41 -19.56 -8.44
CA MET A 82 11.81 -19.90 -8.20
C MET A 82 12.74 -18.92 -8.93
N ILE A 83 12.47 -18.60 -10.20
CA ILE A 83 13.26 -17.64 -10.98
C ILE A 83 13.22 -16.25 -10.34
N VAL A 84 12.03 -15.76 -9.97
CA VAL A 84 11.88 -14.45 -9.30
C VAL A 84 12.61 -14.44 -7.96
N SER A 85 12.56 -15.54 -7.20
CA SER A 85 13.27 -15.68 -5.94
C SER A 85 14.79 -15.65 -6.12
N MET A 86 15.33 -16.38 -7.12
CA MET A 86 16.77 -16.39 -7.42
C MET A 86 17.27 -15.00 -7.84
N VAL A 87 16.52 -14.31 -8.71
CA VAL A 87 16.83 -12.94 -9.15
C VAL A 87 16.77 -11.97 -7.97
N SER A 88 15.75 -12.08 -7.12
CA SER A 88 15.60 -11.23 -5.94
C SER A 88 16.67 -11.47 -4.88
N ALA A 89 17.22 -12.69 -4.78
CA ALA A 89 18.31 -13.03 -3.87
C ALA A 89 19.68 -12.52 -4.36
N GLY A 90 19.76 -11.96 -5.57
CA GLY A 90 21.01 -11.50 -6.17
C GLY A 90 21.91 -12.62 -6.65
N VAL A 91 21.37 -13.82 -6.88
CA VAL A 91 22.15 -14.92 -7.46
C VAL A 91 22.33 -14.64 -8.95
N PRO A 92 23.56 -14.48 -9.46
CA PRO A 92 23.78 -14.25 -10.87
C PRO A 92 23.29 -15.46 -11.68
N ASN A 93 22.34 -15.23 -12.59
CA ASN A 93 21.94 -16.22 -13.58
C ASN A 93 23.07 -16.37 -14.60
N SER A 94 24.07 -17.19 -14.29
CA SER A 94 25.16 -17.51 -15.21
C SER A 94 24.67 -18.47 -16.30
N SER A 95 23.99 -17.93 -17.31
CA SER A 95 23.71 -18.68 -18.54
C SER A 95 23.45 -17.71 -19.69
N GLU A 96 24.45 -16.89 -19.99
CA GLU A 96 24.60 -16.23 -21.29
C GLU A 96 25.90 -16.75 -21.92
N GLU A 97 25.93 -18.07 -22.18
CA GLU A 97 26.90 -18.68 -23.06
C GLU A 97 26.32 -18.65 -24.47
N THR A 98 26.36 -17.47 -25.09
CA THR A 98 26.41 -17.38 -26.55
C THR A 98 27.88 -17.17 -26.88
N ALA A 99 28.58 -18.29 -27.04
CA ALA A 99 29.89 -18.32 -27.67
C ALA A 99 29.76 -17.61 -29.03
N THR A 100 30.26 -16.39 -29.11
CA THR A 100 30.49 -15.69 -30.38
C THR A 100 31.58 -16.49 -31.08
N ILE A 101 31.16 -17.39 -31.96
CA ILE A 101 32.05 -18.15 -32.83
C ILE A 101 32.50 -17.16 -33.91
N GLU A 102 33.52 -16.37 -33.61
CA GLU A 102 34.25 -15.60 -34.61
C GLU A 102 35.15 -16.57 -35.36
N ASN A 103 34.62 -17.13 -36.44
CA ASN A 103 35.41 -17.88 -37.42
C ASN A 103 34.99 -17.42 -38.82
N GLY A 104 35.86 -16.65 -39.47
CA GLY A 104 35.84 -16.55 -40.92
C GLY A 104 36.56 -15.31 -41.49
N PRO A 105 37.22 -15.41 -42.65
CA PRO A 105 37.84 -16.57 -43.29
C PRO A 105 39.37 -16.61 -43.13
#